data_AF-A0AAW2QPJ9-F1
#
_entry.id   AF-A0AAW2QPJ9-F1
#
_cell.length_a   1.000
_cell.length_b   1.000
_cell.length_c   1.000
_cell.angle_alpha   90.00
_cell.angle_beta   90.00
_cell.angle_gamma   90.00
#
_symmetry.space_group_name_H-M   'P 1'
#
loop_
_entity.id
_entity.type
_entity.pdbx_description
1 polymer ?
#
loop_
_entity_poly.entity_id
_entity_poly.type
_entity_poly.pdbx_seq_one_letter_code
_entity_poly.pdbx_strand_id
1 'polypeptide(L)'
;MESCSRTIMPCAACRLLRRRCTKDCLFIPYFPPAEPEKFAAVHRIFGASNISKMLQQEVPVDHRGDAVTSLVYEATARLQEPVYGCVALIASLQKQVFRLQSELDEVLAENATLRAQLSVALSLIASCQSFPFAENSNQESNHQLQPSECGNSDNSDMMLQYDQVTDSYTEIANMFL
;
A
#
# COMPACT_ATOMS: atom_id res chain seq x y z
N MET A 1 15.55 -43.58 -26.13
CA MET A 1 16.56 -42.57 -26.54
C MET A 1 15.84 -41.53 -27.38
N GLU A 2 15.36 -40.45 -26.76
CA GLU A 2 14.59 -39.42 -27.49
C GLU A 2 15.51 -38.28 -27.93
N SER A 3 15.88 -38.35 -29.20
CA SER A 3 16.46 -37.28 -29.99
C SER A 3 15.34 -36.60 -30.76
N CYS A 4 15.01 -35.38 -30.37
CA CYS A 4 14.53 -34.35 -31.29
C CYS A 4 15.24 -33.07 -30.88
N SER A 5 16.12 -32.58 -31.75
CA SER A 5 16.78 -31.28 -31.63
C SER A 5 15.71 -30.18 -31.67
N ARG A 6 15.03 -29.95 -30.54
CA ARG A 6 14.29 -28.71 -30.32
C ARG A 6 15.30 -27.60 -30.50
N THR A 7 15.14 -26.80 -31.55
CA THR A 7 15.85 -25.54 -31.72
C THR A 7 15.60 -24.75 -30.43
N ILE A 8 16.59 -24.72 -29.53
CA ILE A 8 16.47 -24.00 -28.27
C ILE A 8 16.38 -22.53 -28.66
N MET A 9 15.17 -21.98 -28.66
CA MET A 9 14.98 -20.56 -28.88
C MET A 9 15.76 -19.82 -27.79
N PRO A 10 16.71 -18.94 -28.14
CA PRO A 10 17.51 -18.26 -27.15
C PRO A 10 16.60 -17.42 -26.26
N CYS A 11 16.83 -17.48 -24.95
CA CYS A 11 16.18 -16.60 -23.99
C CYS A 11 16.44 -15.12 -24.34
N ALA A 12 15.63 -14.21 -23.84
CA ALA A 12 15.74 -12.79 -24.15
C ALA A 12 17.17 -12.25 -23.87
N ALA A 13 17.80 -12.72 -22.78
CA ALA A 13 19.16 -12.37 -22.43
C ALA A 13 20.19 -12.78 -23.47
N CYS A 14 20.22 -14.06 -23.83
CA CYS A 14 21.20 -14.58 -24.79
C CYS A 14 20.99 -14.01 -26.19
N ARG A 15 19.73 -13.73 -26.56
CA ARG A 15 19.41 -13.03 -27.82
C ARG A 15 19.97 -11.62 -27.84
N LEU A 16 19.72 -10.83 -26.79
CA LEU A 16 20.22 -9.44 -26.71
C LEU A 16 21.75 -9.38 -26.67
N LEU A 17 22.38 -10.27 -25.89
CA LEU A 17 23.83 -10.35 -25.72
C LEU A 17 24.55 -11.05 -26.89
N ARG A 18 23.80 -11.53 -27.90
CA ARG A 18 24.33 -12.26 -29.07
C ARG A 18 25.25 -13.43 -28.72
N ARG A 19 24.89 -14.20 -27.68
CA ARG A 19 25.65 -15.39 -27.23
C ARG A 19 24.82 -16.68 -27.30
N ARG A 20 25.50 -17.83 -27.28
CA ARG A 20 24.83 -19.14 -27.31
C ARG A 20 24.02 -19.37 -26.03
N CYS A 21 22.77 -19.79 -26.18
CA CYS A 21 21.90 -20.17 -25.07
C CYS A 21 21.98 -21.69 -24.83
N THR A 22 22.48 -22.11 -23.68
CA THR A 22 22.54 -23.52 -23.25
C THR A 22 21.36 -23.85 -22.33
N LYS A 23 21.10 -25.15 -22.09
CA LYS A 23 20.02 -25.60 -21.18
C LYS A 23 20.22 -25.11 -19.74
N ASP A 24 21.47 -24.94 -19.32
CA ASP A 24 21.86 -24.49 -17.97
C ASP A 24 22.00 -22.96 -17.87
N CYS A 25 21.43 -22.21 -18.83
CA CYS A 25 21.53 -20.75 -18.80
C CYS A 25 20.72 -20.17 -17.63
N LEU A 26 21.40 -19.45 -16.74
CA LEU A 26 20.83 -18.76 -15.57
C LEU A 26 19.58 -17.91 -15.90
N PHE A 27 19.54 -17.32 -17.09
CA PHE A 27 18.48 -16.39 -17.47
C PHE A 27 17.24 -17.06 -18.07
N ILE A 28 17.28 -18.36 -18.41
CA ILE A 28 16.14 -19.04 -19.05
C ILE A 28 14.86 -18.98 -18.23
N PRO A 29 14.87 -19.26 -16.91
CA PRO A 29 13.65 -19.28 -16.12
C PRO A 29 12.99 -17.90 -15.98
N TYR A 30 13.78 -16.82 -16.10
CA TYR A 30 13.35 -15.48 -15.71
C TYR A 30 13.15 -14.51 -16.89
N PHE A 31 13.80 -14.76 -18.03
CA PHE A 31 13.76 -13.89 -19.20
C PHE A 31 13.35 -14.65 -20.46
N PRO A 32 12.07 -15.02 -20.58
CA PRO A 32 11.60 -15.82 -21.70
C PRO A 32 11.73 -15.06 -23.04
N PRO A 33 11.84 -15.80 -24.16
CA PRO A 33 11.84 -15.25 -25.52
C PRO A 33 10.74 -14.23 -25.87
N ALA A 34 9.59 -14.33 -25.20
CA ALA A 34 8.37 -13.57 -25.46
C ALA A 34 8.40 -12.15 -24.88
N GLU A 35 9.29 -11.89 -23.92
CA GLU A 35 9.36 -10.63 -23.16
C GLU A 35 10.77 -10.02 -23.27
N PRO A 36 11.24 -9.68 -24.48
CA PRO A 36 12.59 -9.16 -24.69
C PRO A 36 12.84 -7.82 -23.98
N GLU A 37 11.79 -7.01 -23.80
CA GLU A 37 11.83 -5.70 -23.14
C GLU A 37 12.26 -5.79 -21.68
N LYS A 38 11.86 -6.85 -20.96
CA LYS A 38 12.24 -7.04 -19.54
C LYS A 38 13.75 -7.13 -19.39
N PHE A 39 14.40 -7.98 -20.20
CA PHE A 39 15.86 -8.11 -20.14
C PHE A 39 16.57 -6.84 -20.65
N ALA A 40 16.04 -6.19 -21.69
CA ALA A 40 16.61 -4.95 -22.20
C ALA A 40 16.63 -3.84 -21.14
N ALA A 41 15.56 -3.72 -20.35
CA ALA A 41 15.46 -2.74 -19.27
C ALA A 41 16.52 -3.00 -18.18
N VAL A 42 16.54 -4.20 -17.61
CA VAL A 42 17.49 -4.53 -16.54
C VAL A 42 18.94 -4.49 -17.03
N HIS A 43 19.20 -4.88 -18.27
CA HIS A 43 20.53 -4.80 -18.87
C HIS A 43 21.01 -3.35 -18.99
N ARG A 44 20.11 -2.43 -19.33
CA ARG A 44 20.45 -1.01 -19.47
C ARG A 44 20.73 -0.33 -18.14
N ILE A 45 20.00 -0.68 -17.08
CA ILE A 45 20.11 -0.02 -15.77
C ILE A 45 21.16 -0.69 -14.89
N PHE A 46 21.15 -2.02 -14.79
CA PHE A 46 22.01 -2.77 -13.88
C PHE A 46 23.19 -3.43 -14.59
N GLY A 47 23.02 -3.83 -15.85
CA GLY A 47 24.04 -4.57 -16.60
C GLY A 47 23.99 -6.08 -16.37
N ALA A 48 24.27 -6.87 -17.42
CA ALA A 48 24.14 -8.33 -17.39
C ALA A 48 25.03 -9.01 -16.34
N SER A 49 26.26 -8.50 -16.15
CA SER A 49 27.21 -9.05 -15.19
C SER A 49 26.75 -8.85 -13.74
N ASN A 50 26.20 -7.68 -13.43
CA ASN A 50 25.71 -7.37 -12.08
C ASN A 50 24.49 -8.23 -11.74
N ILE A 51 23.55 -8.36 -12.67
CA ILE A 51 22.40 -9.26 -12.50
C ILE A 51 22.86 -10.70 -12.30
N SER A 52 23.83 -11.18 -13.10
CA SER A 52 24.36 -12.54 -12.95
C SER A 52 24.98 -12.76 -11.57
N LYS A 53 25.80 -11.81 -11.09
CA LYS A 53 26.42 -11.87 -9.76
C LYS A 53 25.36 -11.87 -8.66
N MET A 54 24.42 -10.93 -8.70
CA MET A 54 23.34 -10.82 -7.72
C MET A 54 22.52 -12.11 -7.63
N LEU A 55 22.08 -12.65 -8.77
CA LEU A 55 21.30 -13.89 -8.77
C LEU A 55 22.13 -15.08 -8.28
N GLN A 56 23.41 -15.17 -8.61
CA GLN A 56 24.23 -16.32 -8.23
C GLN A 56 24.75 -16.27 -6.79
N GLN A 57 25.10 -15.09 -6.28
CA GLN A 57 25.85 -14.91 -5.03
C GLN A 57 24.99 -14.37 -3.89
N GLU A 58 24.03 -13.49 -4.18
CA GLU A 58 23.29 -12.73 -3.16
C GLU A 58 21.89 -13.31 -2.91
N VAL A 59 21.26 -13.91 -3.93
CA VAL A 59 19.85 -14.32 -3.87
C VAL A 59 19.69 -15.85 -3.82
N PRO A 60 19.06 -16.41 -2.77
CA PRO A 60 18.68 -17.82 -2.72
C PRO A 60 17.81 -18.22 -3.91
N VAL A 61 17.94 -19.45 -4.39
CA VAL A 61 17.28 -19.91 -5.63
C VAL A 61 15.78 -19.67 -5.62
N ASP A 62 15.14 -19.90 -4.47
CA ASP A 62 13.68 -19.75 -4.28
C ASP A 62 13.19 -18.31 -4.45
N HIS A 63 14.05 -17.32 -4.17
CA HIS A 63 13.72 -15.89 -4.25
C HIS A 63 14.19 -15.21 -5.54
N ARG A 64 14.86 -15.94 -6.44
CA ARG A 64 15.39 -15.35 -7.68
C ARG A 64 14.28 -14.85 -8.61
N GLY A 65 13.12 -15.51 -8.62
CA GLY A 65 11.97 -15.06 -9.41
C GLY A 65 11.46 -13.69 -8.96
N ASP A 66 11.29 -13.52 -7.66
CA ASP A 66 10.85 -12.26 -7.05
C ASP A 66 11.91 -11.17 -7.24
N ALA A 67 13.19 -11.51 -7.03
CA ALA A 67 14.29 -10.57 -7.24
C ALA A 67 14.37 -10.07 -8.70
N VAL A 68 14.19 -10.95 -9.69
CA VAL A 68 14.11 -10.51 -11.10
C VAL A 68 12.89 -9.63 -11.34
N THR A 69 11.75 -9.94 -10.73
CA THR A 69 10.53 -9.13 -10.85
C THR A 69 10.77 -7.70 -10.32
N SER A 70 11.40 -7.57 -9.15
CA SER A 70 11.78 -6.27 -8.56
C SER A 70 12.78 -5.53 -9.44
N LEU A 71 13.83 -6.19 -9.93
CA LEU A 71 14.80 -5.57 -10.85
C LEU A 71 14.13 -5.05 -12.13
N VAL A 72 13.23 -5.82 -12.73
CA VAL A 72 12.50 -5.40 -13.94
C VAL A 72 11.64 -4.19 -13.65
N TYR A 73 10.94 -4.17 -12.51
CA TYR A 73 10.14 -3.03 -12.07
C TYR A 73 11.01 -1.77 -11.88
N GLU A 74 12.09 -1.86 -11.10
CA GLU A 74 13.00 -0.74 -10.84
C GLU A 74 13.66 -0.22 -12.12
N ALA A 75 14.14 -1.13 -12.97
CA ALA A 75 14.75 -0.74 -14.23
C ALA A 75 13.75 -0.03 -15.14
N THR A 76 12.52 -0.55 -15.23
CA THR A 76 11.46 0.06 -16.04
C THR A 76 11.10 1.45 -15.52
N ALA A 77 10.96 1.60 -14.20
CA ALA A 77 10.71 2.88 -13.57
C ALA A 77 11.86 3.88 -13.84
N ARG A 78 13.11 3.44 -13.76
CA ARG A 78 14.28 4.28 -14.07
C ARG A 78 14.38 4.68 -15.54
N LEU A 79 13.82 3.88 -16.46
CA LEU A 79 13.75 4.24 -17.88
C LEU A 79 12.65 5.26 -18.17
N GLN A 80 11.53 5.19 -17.44
CA GLN A 80 10.42 6.14 -17.56
C GLN A 80 10.73 7.47 -16.85
N GLU A 81 11.38 7.38 -15.69
CA GLU A 81 11.77 8.50 -14.84
C GLU A 81 13.30 8.39 -14.59
N PRO A 82 14.13 9.13 -15.35
CA PRO A 82 15.59 8.96 -15.30
C PRO A 82 16.29 9.48 -14.03
N VAL A 83 15.64 10.33 -13.24
CA VAL A 83 16.28 11.07 -12.14
C VAL A 83 16.07 10.33 -10.81
N TYR A 84 14.83 9.99 -10.51
CA TYR A 84 14.33 9.37 -9.29
C TYR A 84 13.78 7.95 -9.53
N GLY A 85 13.37 7.57 -10.74
CA GLY A 85 12.87 6.23 -11.04
C GLY A 85 11.67 5.85 -10.18
N CYS A 86 11.74 4.68 -9.52
CA CYS A 86 10.69 4.22 -8.60
C CYS A 86 10.54 5.10 -7.34
N VAL A 87 11.56 5.88 -6.98
CA VAL A 87 11.50 6.79 -5.82
C VAL A 87 10.48 7.90 -6.03
N ALA A 88 10.32 8.40 -7.26
CA ALA A 88 9.26 9.37 -7.57
C ALA A 88 7.86 8.79 -7.34
N LEU A 89 7.66 7.50 -7.68
CA LEU A 89 6.38 6.84 -7.43
C LEU A 89 6.13 6.66 -5.94
N ILE A 90 7.15 6.27 -5.17
CA ILE A 90 7.07 6.17 -3.71
C ILE A 90 6.65 7.53 -3.11
N ALA A 91 7.31 8.62 -3.50
CA ALA A 91 6.99 9.96 -3.03
C ALA A 91 5.54 10.37 -3.39
N SER A 92 5.09 10.07 -4.61
CA SER A 92 3.72 10.34 -5.05
C SER A 92 2.69 9.53 -4.26
N LEU A 93 2.98 8.28 -3.93
CA LEU A 93 2.10 7.44 -3.13
C LEU A 93 2.06 7.93 -1.68
N GLN A 94 3.20 8.29 -1.09
CA GLN A 94 3.28 8.85 0.26
C GLN A 94 2.48 10.15 0.37
N LYS A 95 2.58 11.05 -0.61
CA LYS A 95 1.76 12.27 -0.67
C LYS A 95 0.27 11.96 -0.71
N GLN A 96 -0.14 10.92 -1.44
CA GLN A 96 -1.55 10.49 -1.49
C GLN A 96 -2.02 9.92 -0.16
N VAL A 97 -1.20 9.09 0.50
CA VAL A 97 -1.49 8.57 1.84
C VAL A 97 -1.69 9.73 2.83
N PHE A 98 -0.77 10.69 2.86
CA PHE A 98 -0.89 11.87 3.73
C PHE A 98 -2.16 12.68 3.45
N ARG A 99 -2.45 12.95 2.18
CA ARG A 99 -3.67 13.68 1.81
C ARG A 99 -4.92 12.94 2.26
N LEU A 100 -5.01 11.63 2.00
CA LEU A 100 -6.17 10.82 2.37
C LEU A 100 -6.33 10.72 3.89
N GLN A 101 -5.22 10.65 4.63
CA GLN A 101 -5.25 10.69 6.09
C GLN A 101 -5.79 12.03 6.60
N SER A 102 -5.31 13.15 6.04
CA SER A 102 -5.80 14.48 6.40
C SER A 102 -7.29 14.65 6.10
N GLU A 103 -7.77 14.15 4.95
CA GLU A 103 -9.19 14.18 4.60
C GLU A 103 -10.03 13.34 5.59
N LEU A 104 -9.52 12.18 6.01
CA LEU A 104 -10.18 11.34 7.01
C LEU A 104 -10.25 12.04 8.37
N ASP A 105 -9.15 12.66 8.82
CA ASP A 105 -9.09 13.35 10.11
C ASP A 105 -10.06 14.54 10.15
N GLU A 106 -10.19 15.28 9.03
CA GLU A 106 -11.17 16.37 8.89
C GLU A 106 -12.60 15.86 9.04
N VAL A 107 -12.97 14.78 8.33
CA VAL A 107 -14.31 14.20 8.41
C VAL A 107 -14.60 13.64 9.81
N LEU A 108 -13.62 13.03 10.47
CA LEU A 108 -13.78 12.53 11.83
C LEU A 108 -13.99 13.67 12.84
N ALA A 109 -13.24 14.78 12.70
CA ALA A 109 -13.41 15.97 13.53
C ALA A 109 -14.79 16.63 13.32
N GLU A 110 -15.25 16.72 12.07
CA GLU A 110 -16.59 17.21 11.74
C GLU A 110 -17.67 16.30 12.36
N ASN A 111 -17.52 14.98 12.21
CA ASN A 111 -18.46 14.01 12.76
C ASN A 111 -18.56 14.11 14.29
N ALA A 112 -17.42 14.22 14.99
CA ALA A 112 -17.37 14.41 16.43
C ALA A 112 -18.09 15.70 16.86
N THR A 113 -17.88 16.78 16.12
CA THR A 113 -18.54 18.08 16.36
C THR A 113 -20.05 17.97 16.20
N LEU A 114 -20.54 17.35 15.12
CA LEU A 114 -21.97 17.15 14.89
C LEU A 114 -22.61 16.27 15.95
N ARG A 115 -21.93 15.21 16.40
CA ARG A 115 -22.42 14.34 17.48
C ARG A 115 -22.52 15.09 18.81
N ALA A 116 -21.55 15.95 19.12
CA ALA A 116 -21.60 16.79 20.32
C ALA A 116 -22.76 17.80 20.26
N GLN A 117 -22.96 18.47 19.12
CA GLN A 117 -24.10 19.38 18.91
C GLN A 117 -25.45 18.66 19.06
N LEU A 118 -25.58 17.47 18.48
CA LEU A 118 -26.79 16.65 18.61
C LEU A 118 -27.06 16.26 20.07
N SER A 119 -26.02 15.85 20.81
CA SER A 119 -26.13 15.53 22.25
C SER A 119 -26.62 16.72 23.08
N VAL A 120 -26.08 17.93 22.83
CA VAL A 120 -26.51 19.16 23.51
C VAL A 120 -27.96 19.51 23.16
N ALA A 121 -28.33 19.44 21.87
CA ALA A 121 -29.69 19.72 21.43
C ALA A 121 -30.72 18.76 22.05
N LEU A 122 -30.42 17.46 22.10
CA LEU A 122 -31.27 16.46 22.75
C LEU A 122 -31.43 16.74 24.25
N SER A 123 -30.35 17.13 24.94
CA SER A 123 -30.39 17.49 26.36
C SER A 123 -31.26 18.72 26.63
N LEU A 124 -31.20 19.73 25.76
CA LEU A 124 -32.04 20.94 25.83
C LEU A 124 -33.52 20.59 25.60
N ILE A 125 -33.84 19.78 24.59
CA ILE A 125 -35.22 19.35 24.30
C ILE A 125 -35.81 18.58 25.49
N ALA A 126 -35.05 17.64 26.08
CA ALA A 126 -35.47 16.90 27.27
C ALA A 126 -35.76 17.85 28.45
N SER A 127 -34.95 18.90 28.62
CA SER A 127 -35.13 19.91 29.66
C SER A 127 -36.40 20.76 29.47
N CYS A 128 -36.80 21.04 28.22
CA CYS A 128 -38.01 21.81 27.90
C CYS A 128 -39.32 21.02 28.06
N GLN A 129 -39.28 19.67 28.06
CA GLN A 129 -40.46 18.84 28.35
C GLN A 129 -40.83 18.82 29.84
N SER A 130 -40.06 19.51 30.70
CA SER A 130 -40.30 19.63 32.14
C SER A 130 -41.30 20.74 32.52
N PHE A 131 -41.87 21.48 31.56
CA PHE A 131 -42.93 22.44 31.87
C PHE A 131 -44.25 21.71 32.12
N PRO A 132 -44.92 21.91 33.27
CA PRO A 132 -46.23 21.33 33.51
C PRO A 132 -47.25 22.05 32.62
N PHE A 133 -47.54 21.49 31.45
CA PHE A 133 -48.80 21.77 30.78
C PHE A 133 -49.87 21.05 31.60
N ALA A 134 -50.58 21.83 32.42
CA ALA A 134 -51.74 21.35 33.13
C ALA A 134 -52.82 21.02 32.11
N GLU A 135 -52.94 19.75 31.71
CA GLU A 135 -54.18 19.28 31.13
C GLU A 135 -54.53 17.86 31.61
N ASN A 136 -55.76 17.81 32.10
CA ASN A 136 -56.49 16.76 32.78
C ASN A 136 -56.11 15.30 32.47
N SER A 137 -56.08 14.53 33.56
CA SER A 137 -56.12 13.08 33.64
C SER A 137 -56.93 12.38 32.53
N ASN A 138 -56.31 11.39 31.87
CA ASN A 138 -56.78 10.00 31.90
C ASN A 138 -55.69 9.00 31.47
N GLN A 139 -55.87 7.78 31.99
CA GLN A 139 -54.96 6.66 32.20
C GLN A 139 -54.32 5.97 30.98
N GLU A 140 -53.26 5.22 31.33
CA GLU A 140 -52.77 3.95 30.75
C GLU A 140 -51.85 3.99 29.51
N SER A 141 -50.56 3.67 29.69
CA SER A 141 -50.06 2.28 29.73
C SER A 141 -48.52 2.20 29.65
N ASN A 142 -47.97 1.20 30.33
CA ASN A 142 -46.55 0.87 30.46
C ASN A 142 -45.85 0.65 29.10
N HIS A 143 -44.72 1.32 28.88
CA HIS A 143 -43.57 0.66 28.24
C HIS A 143 -42.25 1.24 28.77
N GLN A 144 -41.53 0.38 29.48
CA GLN A 144 -40.24 0.64 30.09
C GLN A 144 -39.16 0.66 29.00
N LEU A 145 -38.70 1.86 28.62
CA LEU A 145 -37.49 2.03 27.82
C LEU A 145 -36.32 2.20 28.78
N GLN A 146 -35.53 1.14 28.94
CA GLN A 146 -34.25 1.19 29.62
C GLN A 146 -33.30 2.14 28.86
N PRO A 147 -32.44 2.91 29.55
CA PRO A 147 -31.33 3.59 28.89
C PRO A 147 -30.39 2.52 28.33
N SER A 148 -30.17 2.52 27.02
CA SER A 148 -29.06 1.78 26.44
C SER A 148 -27.79 2.56 26.77
N GLU A 149 -27.04 2.05 27.74
CA GLU A 149 -25.66 2.46 27.96
C GLU A 149 -24.88 2.09 26.69
N CYS A 150 -24.64 3.06 25.80
CA CYS A 150 -23.62 2.87 24.77
C CYS A 150 -22.26 2.90 25.48
N GLY A 151 -21.66 1.72 25.62
CA GLY A 151 -20.38 1.54 26.27
C GLY A 151 -19.32 2.47 25.70
N ASN A 152 -18.70 3.24 26.59
CA ASN A 152 -17.41 3.87 26.33
C ASN A 152 -16.43 2.75 25.99
N SER A 153 -16.06 2.66 24.71
CA SER A 153 -14.87 1.91 24.31
C SER A 153 -13.75 2.93 24.31
N ASP A 154 -12.86 2.81 25.30
CA ASP A 154 -11.62 3.56 25.38
C ASP A 154 -10.83 3.37 24.08
N ASN A 155 -10.90 4.37 23.20
CA ASN A 155 -10.22 4.38 21.89
C ASN A 155 -8.76 4.88 22.00
N SER A 156 -8.23 4.92 23.20
CA SER A 156 -6.89 5.42 23.52
C SER A 156 -5.76 4.54 22.95
N ASP A 157 -6.07 3.30 22.58
CA ASP A 157 -5.08 2.28 22.16
C ASP A 157 -4.74 2.35 20.66
N MET A 158 -5.56 3.00 19.82
CA MET A 158 -5.34 3.07 18.37
C MET A 158 -4.33 4.15 17.95
N MET A 159 -4.08 5.14 18.82
CA MET A 159 -3.17 6.25 18.52
C MET A 159 -1.69 5.89 18.77
N LEU A 160 -1.41 5.01 19.73
CA LEU A 160 -0.02 4.69 20.13
C LEU A 160 0.69 3.72 19.18
N GLN A 161 -0.05 3.00 18.33
CA GLN A 161 0.52 2.17 17.27
C GLN A 161 0.90 3.03 16.02
N TYR A 162 0.38 4.25 15.92
CA TYR A 162 0.57 5.15 14.77
C TYR A 162 1.92 5.88 14.84
N ASP A 163 2.37 6.22 16.05
CA ASP A 163 3.62 6.96 16.30
C ASP A 163 4.89 6.18 15.88
N GLN A 164 4.91 4.85 15.99
CA GLN A 164 6.08 4.06 15.61
C GLN A 164 6.28 3.96 14.09
N VAL A 165 5.20 4.11 13.33
CA VAL A 165 5.24 4.11 11.86
C VAL A 165 5.74 5.47 11.42
N THR A 166 5.16 6.56 11.95
CA THR A 166 5.46 7.94 11.55
C THR A 166 6.93 8.34 11.71
N ASP A 167 7.61 7.90 12.77
CA ASP A 167 9.00 8.31 13.06
C ASP A 167 9.99 7.91 11.95
N SER A 168 9.80 6.73 11.33
CA SER A 168 10.62 6.28 10.19
C SER A 168 10.32 7.02 8.88
N TYR A 169 9.14 7.61 8.73
CA TYR A 169 8.70 8.27 7.49
C TYR A 169 8.91 9.78 7.51
N THR A 170 8.99 10.41 8.68
CA THR A 170 9.41 11.82 8.82
C THR A 170 10.87 12.04 8.40
N GLU A 171 11.77 11.08 8.61
CA GLU A 171 13.16 11.20 8.14
C GLU A 171 13.26 11.25 6.60
N ILE A 172 12.38 10.54 5.89
CA ILE A 172 12.36 10.52 4.43
C ILE A 172 11.73 11.82 3.88
N ALA A 173 10.65 12.31 4.51
CA ALA A 173 10.02 13.57 4.14
C ALA A 173 10.94 14.79 4.35
N ASN A 174 11.76 14.76 5.41
CA ASN A 174 12.73 15.81 5.72
C ASN A 174 14.04 15.71 4.92
N MET A 175 14.21 14.69 4.07
CA MET A 175 15.39 14.58 3.19
C MET A 175 15.22 15.31 1.85
N PHE A 176 14.02 15.83 1.57
CA PHE A 176 13.68 16.49 0.29
C PHE A 176 13.01 17.87 0.45
N LEU A 177 13.12 18.49 1.63
CA LEU A 177 12.89 19.92 1.88
C LEU A 177 14.18 20.55 2.43
#